data_AF-A0A9D2U0T1-F1
#
_entry.id   AF-A0A9D2U0T1-F1
#
_cell.length_a   1.000
_cell.length_b   1.000
_cell.length_c   1.000
_cell.angle_alpha   90.00
_cell.angle_beta   90.00
_cell.angle_gamma   90.00
#
_symmetry.space_group_name_H-M   'P 1'
#
loop_
_entity.id
_entity.type
_entity.pdbx_description
1 polymer ?
#
loop_
_entity_poly.entity_id
_entity_poly.type
_entity_poly.pdbx_seq_one_letter_code
_entity_poly.pdbx_strand_id
1 'polypeptide(L)'
;MRKYLVLTLLLVACYLLQASVLPHAAFGGIMPNLLIIFVASCGFMNGELCGLAVGFFCGLLVDVFGGDVIGFYALIYMITGYINGMFQRIFYPEDIKLPLILILGSDVGYGVLCYLLLFLLRSRLDIGFYI
;
A
#
# COMPACT_ATOMS: atom_id res chain seq x y z
N MET A 1 -9.89 16.84 -14.52
CA MET A 1 -10.22 17.61 -13.29
C MET A 1 -11.06 16.80 -12.30
N ARG A 2 -12.32 16.41 -12.60
CA ARG A 2 -13.19 15.67 -11.65
C ARG A 2 -12.59 14.35 -11.13
N LYS A 3 -11.96 13.53 -11.98
CA LYS A 3 -11.36 12.24 -11.57
C LYS A 3 -10.22 12.40 -10.54
N TYR A 4 -9.36 13.39 -10.73
CA TYR A 4 -8.23 13.64 -9.80
C TYR A 4 -8.71 14.14 -8.43
N LEU A 5 -9.78 14.96 -8.39
CA LEU A 5 -10.40 15.39 -7.13
C LEU A 5 -11.04 14.23 -6.35
N VAL A 6 -11.66 13.27 -7.05
CA VAL A 6 -12.22 12.08 -6.41
C VAL A 6 -11.10 11.19 -5.88
N LEU A 7 -10.01 11.02 -6.63
CA LEU A 7 -8.82 10.27 -6.21
C LEU A 7 -8.18 10.87 -4.95
N THR A 8 -7.99 12.18 -4.89
CA THR A 8 -7.40 12.83 -3.72
C THR A 8 -8.33 12.79 -2.51
N LEU A 9 -9.64 12.98 -2.70
CA LEU A 9 -10.61 12.89 -1.61
C LEU A 9 -10.69 11.46 -1.05
N LEU A 10 -10.67 10.45 -1.94
CA LEU A 10 -10.71 9.04 -1.53
C LEU A 10 -9.42 8.62 -0.83
N LEU A 11 -8.27 9.13 -1.26
CA LEU A 11 -6.98 8.96 -0.55
C LEU A 11 -7.05 9.47 0.89
N VAL A 12 -7.52 10.72 1.07
CA VAL A 12 -7.65 11.33 2.42
C VAL A 12 -8.65 10.55 3.26
N ALA A 13 -9.78 10.13 2.70
CA ALA A 13 -10.78 9.32 3.40
C ALA A 13 -10.21 7.95 3.82
N CYS A 14 -9.50 7.25 2.93
CA CYS A 14 -8.84 5.99 3.25
C CYS A 14 -7.77 6.15 4.33
N TYR A 15 -6.95 7.19 4.25
CA TYR A 15 -5.95 7.49 5.28
C TYR A 15 -6.59 7.75 6.65
N LEU A 16 -7.64 8.57 6.70
CA LEU A 16 -8.36 8.87 7.94
C LEU A 16 -9.03 7.62 8.53
N LEU A 17 -9.66 6.79 7.70
CA LEU A 17 -10.24 5.52 8.14
C LEU A 17 -9.18 4.54 8.63
N GLN A 18 -8.03 4.47 7.95
CA GLN A 18 -6.90 3.65 8.37
C GLN A 18 -6.29 4.13 9.69
N ALA A 19 -6.19 5.43 9.92
CA ALA A 19 -5.62 5.98 11.15
C ALA A 19 -6.57 5.94 12.35
N SER A 20 -7.89 6.00 12.14
CA SER A 20 -8.88 6.11 13.21
C SER A 20 -9.63 4.82 13.54
N VAL A 21 -10.17 4.14 12.52
CA VAL A 21 -11.10 3.02 12.70
C VAL A 21 -10.37 1.68 12.73
N LEU A 22 -9.36 1.50 11.88
CA LEU A 22 -8.66 0.23 11.74
C LEU A 22 -7.80 -0.22 12.92
N PRO A 23 -7.20 0.66 13.74
CA PRO A 23 -6.52 0.23 14.97
C PRO A 23 -7.50 -0.42 15.96
N HIS A 24 -8.77 -0.02 15.94
CA HIS A 24 -9.84 -0.60 16.76
C HIS A 24 -10.39 -1.92 16.19
N ALA A 25 -10.13 -2.20 14.91
CA ALA A 25 -10.56 -3.42 14.20
C ALA A 25 -9.39 -4.40 13.97
N ALA A 26 -8.23 -4.16 14.60
CA ALA A 26 -7.05 -5.01 14.46
C ALA A 26 -7.30 -6.37 15.14
N PHE A 27 -7.47 -7.41 14.32
CA PHE A 27 -7.53 -8.80 14.79
C PHE A 27 -6.11 -9.38 14.83
N GLY A 28 -5.58 -9.62 16.03
CA GLY A 28 -4.31 -10.34 16.21
C GLY A 28 -3.03 -9.57 15.84
N GLY A 29 -3.05 -8.23 15.83
CA GLY A 29 -1.86 -7.41 15.56
C GLY A 29 -1.54 -7.18 14.07
N ILE A 30 -2.28 -7.81 13.16
CA ILE A 30 -2.16 -7.61 11.71
C ILE A 30 -3.26 -6.64 11.28
N MET A 31 -2.87 -5.41 10.92
CA MET A 31 -3.79 -4.38 10.46
C MET A 31 -3.76 -4.29 8.92
N PRO A 32 -4.88 -4.53 8.22
CA PRO A 32 -4.91 -4.48 6.77
C PRO A 32 -4.70 -3.04 6.27
N ASN A 33 -3.83 -2.88 5.28
CA ASN A 33 -3.44 -1.57 4.80
C ASN A 33 -4.33 -1.08 3.65
N LEU A 34 -5.36 -0.29 3.99
CA LEU A 34 -6.31 0.28 3.02
C LEU A 34 -5.63 1.10 1.92
N LEU A 35 -4.55 1.81 2.23
CA LEU A 35 -3.84 2.62 1.24
C LEU A 35 -3.14 1.75 0.20
N ILE A 36 -2.60 0.59 0.59
CA ILE A 36 -2.03 -0.38 -0.35
C ILE A 36 -3.12 -0.92 -1.29
N ILE A 37 -4.28 -1.27 -0.75
CA ILE A 37 -5.44 -1.74 -1.53
C ILE A 37 -5.85 -0.69 -2.57
N PHE A 38 -5.92 0.57 -2.15
CA PHE A 38 -6.26 1.69 -3.02
C PHE A 38 -5.22 1.92 -4.12
N VAL A 39 -3.93 1.94 -3.77
CA VAL A 39 -2.83 2.13 -4.73
C VAL A 39 -2.76 0.97 -5.73
N ALA A 40 -2.93 -0.27 -5.26
CA ALA A 40 -2.97 -1.45 -6.12
C ALA A 40 -4.14 -1.38 -7.11
N SER A 41 -5.34 -1.03 -6.63
CA SER A 41 -6.52 -0.87 -7.49
C SER A 41 -6.35 0.25 -8.51
N CYS A 42 -5.83 1.40 -8.08
CA CYS A 42 -5.61 2.54 -8.96
C CYS A 42 -4.53 2.28 -10.01
N GLY A 43 -3.44 1.60 -9.62
CA GLY A 43 -2.39 1.16 -10.56
C GLY A 43 -2.94 0.15 -11.56
N PHE A 44 -3.71 -0.83 -11.09
CA PHE A 44 -4.29 -1.85 -11.96
C PHE A 44 -5.31 -1.27 -12.96
N MET A 45 -6.10 -0.26 -12.58
CA MET A 45 -7.11 0.35 -13.47
C MET A 45 -6.54 1.41 -14.42
N ASN A 46 -5.58 2.22 -13.98
CA ASN A 46 -5.08 3.38 -14.73
C ASN A 46 -3.67 3.19 -15.30
N GLY A 47 -3.03 2.05 -15.02
CA GLY A 47 -1.73 1.65 -15.52
C GLY A 47 -0.53 2.03 -14.66
N GLU A 48 0.63 1.55 -15.10
CA GLU A 48 1.92 1.62 -14.38
C GLU A 48 2.33 3.04 -13.98
N LEU A 49 2.22 4.03 -14.88
CA LEU A 49 2.61 5.42 -14.58
C LEU A 49 1.66 6.09 -13.59
N CYS A 50 0.35 5.82 -13.70
CA CYS A 50 -0.61 6.33 -12.74
C CYS A 50 -0.46 5.66 -11.37
N GLY A 51 -0.24 4.34 -11.33
CA GLY A 51 0.02 3.59 -10.10
C GLY A 51 1.28 4.06 -9.39
N LEU A 52 2.35 4.31 -10.14
CA LEU A 52 3.61 4.85 -9.62
C LEU A 52 3.42 6.24 -9.00
N ALA A 53 2.77 7.16 -9.73
CA ALA A 53 2.52 8.51 -9.23
C ALA A 53 1.62 8.51 -7.98
N VAL A 54 0.50 7.78 -8.01
CA VAL A 54 -0.43 7.70 -6.88
C VAL A 54 0.21 7.00 -5.68
N GLY A 55 0.99 5.94 -5.91
CA GLY A 55 1.76 5.25 -4.88
C GLY A 55 2.78 6.16 -4.21
N PHE A 56 3.53 6.96 -4.99
CA PHE A 56 4.48 7.92 -4.45
C PHE A 56 3.80 8.98 -3.55
N PHE A 57 2.71 9.60 -4.01
CA PHE A 57 1.99 10.60 -3.20
C PHE A 57 1.32 10.00 -1.96
N CYS A 58 0.73 8.81 -2.06
CA CYS A 58 0.18 8.08 -0.92
C CYS A 58 1.27 7.79 0.13
N GLY A 59 2.38 7.17 -0.30
CA GLY A 59 3.45 6.77 0.61
C GLY A 59 4.17 7.98 1.20
N LEU A 60 4.32 9.08 0.45
CA LEU A 60 4.84 10.35 0.98
C LEU A 60 3.91 10.94 2.06
N LEU A 61 2.59 10.85 1.87
CA LEU A 61 1.63 11.31 2.87
C LEU A 61 1.73 10.46 4.15
N VAL A 62 1.89 9.14 4.01
CA VAL A 62 2.14 8.25 5.17
C VAL A 62 3.47 8.60 5.86
N ASP A 63 4.53 8.83 5.10
CA ASP A 63 5.83 9.22 5.64
C ASP A 63 5.76 10.53 6.45
N VAL A 64 5.02 11.53 5.97
CA VAL A 64 4.91 12.85 6.63
C VAL A 64 4.07 12.80 7.91
N PHE A 65 2.98 12.04 7.92
CA PHE A 65 2.04 12.04 9.05
C PHE A 65 2.26 10.90 10.04
N GLY A 66 3.00 9.84 9.68
CA GLY A 66 3.19 8.67 10.53
C GLY A 66 4.47 7.87 10.33
N GLY A 67 5.41 8.33 9.50
CA GLY A 67 6.69 7.65 9.27
C GLY A 67 7.83 8.20 10.11
N ASP A 68 8.66 7.31 10.65
CA ASP A 68 9.91 7.69 11.33
C ASP A 68 11.01 8.14 10.34
N VAL A 69 10.95 7.65 9.09
CA VAL A 69 11.93 7.91 8.03
C VAL A 69 11.21 8.38 6.77
N ILE A 70 11.42 9.64 6.40
CA ILE A 70 10.81 10.23 5.21
C ILE A 70 11.36 9.55 3.94
N GLY A 71 10.47 9.12 3.06
CA GLY A 71 10.78 8.49 1.78
C GLY A 71 10.75 6.96 1.80
N PHE A 72 10.66 6.34 2.98
CA PHE A 72 10.63 4.88 3.08
C PHE A 72 9.31 4.31 2.57
N TYR A 73 8.18 4.78 3.10
CA TYR A 73 6.87 4.33 2.64
C TYR A 73 6.58 4.85 1.23
N ALA A 74 7.04 6.05 0.85
CA ALA A 74 6.94 6.54 -0.52
C ALA A 74 7.53 5.55 -1.54
N LEU A 75 8.71 4.98 -1.25
CA LEU A 75 9.38 4.04 -2.15
C LEU A 75 8.64 2.70 -2.24
N ILE A 76 8.18 2.16 -1.11
CA ILE A 76 7.46 0.88 -1.10
C ILE A 76 6.13 1.01 -1.86
N TYR A 77 5.33 2.03 -1.58
CA TYR A 77 4.04 2.22 -2.24
C TYR A 77 4.20 2.52 -3.74
N MET A 78 5.26 3.22 -4.13
CA MET A 78 5.59 3.46 -5.54
C MET A 78 5.89 2.16 -6.27
N ILE A 79 6.71 1.28 -5.71
CA ILE A 79 7.03 -0.04 -6.30
C ILE A 79 5.77 -0.91 -6.38
N THR A 80 4.99 -0.97 -5.29
CA THR A 80 3.74 -1.73 -5.26
C THR A 80 2.75 -1.23 -6.31
N GLY A 81 2.58 0.09 -6.45
CA GLY A 81 1.72 0.68 -7.47
C GLY A 81 2.20 0.43 -8.90
N TYR A 82 3.51 0.45 -9.12
CA TYR A 82 4.12 0.15 -10.41
C TYR A 82 3.92 -1.31 -10.81
N ILE A 83 4.26 -2.25 -9.93
CA ILE A 83 4.10 -3.70 -10.18
C ILE A 83 2.64 -4.01 -10.49
N ASN A 84 1.71 -3.55 -9.64
CA ASN A 84 0.28 -3.78 -9.87
C ASN A 84 -0.22 -3.13 -11.17
N GLY A 85 0.34 -1.99 -11.57
CA GLY A 85 0.02 -1.33 -12.83
C GLY A 85 0.57 -2.03 -14.08
N MET A 86 1.69 -2.76 -13.98
CA MET A 86 2.17 -3.61 -15.09
C MET A 86 1.18 -4.72 -15.43
N PHE A 87 0.48 -5.25 -14.43
CA PHE A 87 -0.55 -6.28 -14.60
C PHE A 87 -1.86 -5.76 -15.20
N GLN A 88 -2.01 -4.44 -15.43
CA GLN A 88 -3.18 -3.87 -16.11
C GLN A 88 -3.49 -4.57 -17.45
N ARG A 89 -2.47 -5.02 -18.19
CA ARG A 89 -2.67 -5.67 -19.50
C ARG A 89 -3.37 -7.03 -19.44
N ILE A 90 -3.44 -7.64 -18.26
CA ILE A 90 -4.08 -8.95 -18.02
C ILE A 90 -5.51 -8.74 -17.42
N PHE A 91 -6.03 -7.51 -17.45
CA PHE A 91 -7.31 -7.16 -16.84
C PHE A 91 -8.50 -7.77 -17.61
N TYR A 92 -9.09 -8.82 -17.04
CA TYR A 92 -10.44 -9.26 -17.36
C TYR A 92 -11.41 -8.74 -16.28
N PRO A 93 -12.38 -7.87 -16.61
CA PRO A 93 -13.33 -7.30 -15.64
C PRO A 93 -14.20 -8.34 -14.92
N GLU A 94 -14.22 -9.58 -15.41
CA GLU A 94 -15.00 -10.69 -14.86
C GLU A 94 -14.28 -11.41 -13.69
N ASP A 95 -12.96 -11.22 -13.53
CA ASP A 95 -12.16 -11.95 -12.54
C ASP A 95 -11.69 -11.06 -11.36
N ILE A 96 -12.57 -10.87 -10.35
CA ILE A 96 -12.24 -10.23 -9.06
C ILE A 96 -11.10 -10.95 -8.31
N LYS A 97 -10.80 -12.20 -8.65
CA LYS A 97 -9.76 -13.01 -8.01
C LYS A 97 -8.34 -12.45 -8.25
N LEU A 98 -8.07 -11.91 -9.44
CA LEU A 98 -6.76 -11.36 -9.82
C LEU A 98 -6.34 -10.16 -8.95
N PRO A 99 -7.14 -9.09 -8.81
CA PRO A 99 -6.78 -7.96 -7.95
C PRO A 99 -6.72 -8.37 -6.48
N LEU A 100 -7.53 -9.33 -6.03
CA LEU A 100 -7.50 -9.80 -4.64
C LEU A 100 -6.19 -10.54 -4.29
N ILE A 101 -5.71 -11.42 -5.18
CA ILE A 101 -4.43 -12.12 -5.01
C ILE A 101 -3.26 -11.12 -5.06
N LEU A 102 -3.32 -10.14 -5.96
CA LEU A 102 -2.32 -9.08 -6.07
C LEU A 102 -2.26 -8.20 -4.82
N ILE A 103 -3.41 -7.86 -4.24
CA ILE A 103 -3.51 -7.13 -2.97
C ILE A 103 -2.90 -7.94 -1.83
N LEU A 104 -3.26 -9.22 -1.71
CA LEU A 104 -2.71 -10.10 -0.67
C LEU A 104 -1.19 -10.25 -0.81
N GLY A 105 -0.69 -10.44 -2.03
CA GLY A 105 0.75 -10.50 -2.29
C GLY A 105 1.47 -9.18 -1.99
N SER A 106 0.81 -8.05 -2.28
CA SER A 106 1.34 -6.70 -2.01
C SER A 106 1.43 -6.41 -0.51
N ASP A 107 0.42 -6.82 0.26
CA ASP A 107 0.38 -6.63 1.72
C ASP A 107 1.42 -7.50 2.43
N VAL A 108 1.54 -8.78 2.03
CA VAL A 108 2.60 -9.68 2.53
C VAL A 108 3.99 -9.17 2.14
N GLY A 109 4.18 -8.76 0.88
CA GLY A 109 5.44 -8.20 0.40
C GLY A 109 5.84 -6.92 1.13
N TYR A 110 4.87 -6.05 1.41
CA TYR A 110 5.06 -4.86 2.24
C TYR A 110 5.53 -5.22 3.65
N GLY A 111 4.88 -6.19 4.31
CA GLY A 111 5.27 -6.66 5.64
C GLY A 111 6.69 -7.23 5.68
N VAL A 112 7.05 -8.06 4.70
CA VAL A 112 8.38 -8.66 4.57
C VAL A 112 9.45 -7.61 4.28
N LEU A 113 9.19 -6.66 3.38
CA LEU A 113 10.13 -5.57 3.07
C LEU A 113 10.34 -4.63 4.25
N CYS A 114 9.26 -4.26 4.97
CA CYS A 114 9.36 -3.48 6.19
C CYS A 114 10.20 -4.21 7.25
N TYR A 115 9.97 -5.51 7.46
CA TYR A 115 10.77 -6.31 8.39
C TYR A 115 12.25 -6.37 7.98
N LEU A 116 12.55 -6.66 6.71
CA LEU A 116 13.92 -6.73 6.23
C LEU A 116 14.63 -5.37 6.32
N LEU A 117 14.00 -4.27 5.92
CA LEU A 117 14.69 -2.98 5.85
C LEU A 117 14.78 -2.26 7.21
N LEU A 118 13.74 -2.33 8.05
CA LEU A 118 13.73 -1.67 9.35
C LEU A 118 14.42 -2.51 10.45
N PHE A 119 14.34 -3.84 10.37
CA PHE A 119 14.81 -4.73 11.43
C PHE A 119 16.22 -5.32 11.15
N LEU A 120 16.53 -5.69 9.91
CA LEU A 120 17.87 -6.22 9.53
C LEU A 120 18.95 -5.13 9.61
N LEU A 121 18.63 -3.89 9.21
CA LEU A 121 19.57 -2.76 9.27
C LEU A 121 19.83 -2.30 10.71
N ARG A 122 18.92 -2.62 11.66
CA ARG A 122 19.03 -2.28 13.09
C ARG A 122 19.60 -3.42 13.95
N SER A 123 19.94 -4.58 13.36
CA SER A 123 20.54 -5.75 14.03
C SER A 123 19.77 -6.21 15.28
N ARG A 124 18.45 -6.39 15.16
CA ARG A 124 17.65 -7.17 16.11
C ARG A 124 17.07 -8.36 15.33
N LEU A 125 17.20 -9.58 15.85
CA LEU A 125 16.79 -10.82 15.16
C LEU A 125 15.86 -11.63 16.07
N ASP A 126 14.76 -11.04 16.52
CA ASP A 126 13.75 -11.74 17.32
C ASP A 126 12.59 -12.17 16.42
N ILE A 127 12.82 -13.27 15.72
CA ILE A 127 11.91 -13.87 14.71
C ILE A 127 10.59 -14.37 15.36
N GLY A 128 10.61 -14.72 16.65
CA GLY A 128 9.50 -15.40 17.32
C GLY A 128 8.34 -14.52 17.82
N PHE A 129 8.48 -13.19 17.80
CA PHE A 129 7.44 -12.28 18.32
C PHE A 129 6.59 -11.63 17.21
N TYR A 130 7.01 -11.76 15.95
CA TYR A 130 6.48 -10.98 14.82
C TYR A 130 5.80 -11.83 13.72
N ILE A 131 5.65 -13.14 13.95
CA ILE A 131 4.81 -14.05 13.13
C ILE A 131 3.49 -14.30 13.87
#